data_AF-A0A7U3Q4B7-F1
#
_entry.id   AF-A0A7U3Q4B7-F1
#
_cell.length_a   1.000
_cell.length_b   1.000
_cell.length_c   1.000
_cell.angle_alpha   90.00
_cell.angle_beta   90.00
_cell.angle_gamma   90.00
#
_symmetry.space_group_name_H-M   'P 1'
#
loop_
_entity.id
_entity.type
_entity.pdbx_description
1 polymer ?
#
loop_
_entity_poly.entity_id
_entity_poly.type
_entity_poly.pdbx_seq_one_letter_code
_entity_poly.pdbx_strand_id
1 'polypeptide(L)'
;MNYPLKNVPERPSKPRQNGLTMVMDKGLSLRQVEDFIEVAGVHTDIVKLGWATSHVTPNLKEKLALYKSAGIPTYFGGTLFEAFIIRDQFTDYQRVLDQYGMEYAEVSDGSIEIEHDIKCRYISELAQQVTVISEVGSKDAAKIFAPYKWIKLMQSEIQAGSWKVIAEAREGGNVGIYRGSGEVREGLVDEILTQIPNETIIWEAPQKEQQVWFIKLIGTNVNLGNIAPAEVIPLETIRLGLRGDTFDYFLNELK
;
A
#
# COMPACT_ATOMS: atom_id res chain seq x y z
N MET A 1 -10.66 -13.04 -16.87
CA MET A 1 -10.28 -14.47 -16.78
C MET A 1 -10.48 -15.12 -18.14
N ASN A 2 -9.56 -16.00 -18.55
CA ASN A 2 -9.48 -16.47 -19.94
C ASN A 2 -10.31 -17.73 -20.25
N TYR A 3 -10.64 -18.53 -19.22
CA TYR A 3 -11.41 -19.77 -19.34
C TYR A 3 -12.24 -19.99 -18.07
N PRO A 4 -13.35 -20.74 -18.16
CA PRO A 4 -14.20 -21.01 -16.99
C PRO A 4 -13.51 -21.99 -16.03
N LEU A 5 -13.51 -21.64 -14.75
CA LEU A 5 -13.07 -22.51 -13.66
C LEU A 5 -14.06 -22.34 -12.51
N LYS A 6 -14.59 -23.46 -12.00
CA LYS A 6 -15.58 -23.44 -10.90
C LYS A 6 -14.86 -23.22 -9.57
N ASN A 7 -15.61 -22.73 -8.59
CA ASN A 7 -15.18 -22.62 -7.19
C ASN A 7 -13.92 -21.76 -7.00
N VAL A 8 -13.84 -20.69 -7.79
CA VAL A 8 -12.80 -19.65 -7.65
C VAL A 8 -13.39 -18.51 -6.82
N PRO A 9 -12.68 -17.98 -5.80
CA PRO A 9 -13.13 -16.87 -5.00
C PRO A 9 -13.54 -15.64 -5.81
N GLU A 10 -14.59 -14.94 -5.35
CA GLU A 10 -15.04 -13.71 -5.98
C GLU A 10 -14.11 -12.54 -5.68
N ARG A 11 -13.75 -11.81 -6.73
CA ARG A 11 -12.93 -10.60 -6.67
C ARG A 11 -13.76 -9.38 -7.07
N PRO A 12 -13.64 -8.25 -6.36
CA PRO A 12 -14.32 -7.03 -6.75
C PRO A 12 -13.79 -6.51 -8.08
N SER A 13 -14.65 -5.84 -8.84
CA SER A 13 -14.29 -5.11 -10.05
C SER A 13 -13.68 -3.74 -9.72
N LYS A 14 -12.94 -3.17 -10.67
CA LYS A 14 -12.45 -1.79 -10.55
C LYS A 14 -13.59 -0.77 -10.74
N PRO A 15 -13.56 0.40 -10.06
CA PRO A 15 -12.59 0.79 -9.03
C PRO A 15 -12.83 0.05 -7.72
N ARG A 16 -11.80 -0.65 -7.22
CA ARG A 16 -11.90 -1.47 -6.01
C ARG A 16 -11.84 -0.57 -4.78
N GLN A 17 -12.66 -0.88 -3.79
CA GLN A 17 -12.56 -0.28 -2.44
C GLN A 17 -11.93 -1.23 -1.41
N ASN A 18 -11.94 -2.52 -1.73
CA ASN A 18 -11.37 -3.63 -0.98
C ASN A 18 -10.68 -4.60 -1.94
N GLY A 19 -9.79 -5.44 -1.42
CA GLY A 19 -9.01 -6.37 -2.22
C GLY A 19 -7.99 -5.67 -3.09
N LEU A 20 -7.51 -4.51 -2.64
CA LEU A 20 -6.57 -3.65 -3.34
C LEU A 20 -5.22 -4.34 -3.54
N THR A 21 -4.61 -4.10 -4.70
CA THR A 21 -3.20 -4.35 -4.98
C THR A 21 -2.52 -3.00 -5.19
N MET A 22 -1.76 -2.57 -4.18
CA MET A 22 -0.87 -1.41 -4.26
C MET A 22 0.54 -1.87 -4.66
N VAL A 23 0.94 -1.48 -5.87
CA VAL A 23 2.22 -1.87 -6.46
C VAL A 23 3.29 -0.83 -6.15
N MET A 24 4.52 -1.26 -5.93
CA MET A 24 5.66 -0.36 -5.73
C MET A 24 6.54 -0.30 -6.98
N ASP A 25 6.54 0.85 -7.65
CA ASP A 25 7.49 1.19 -8.72
C ASP A 25 8.75 1.84 -8.10
N LYS A 26 9.89 1.17 -8.24
CA LYS A 26 11.19 1.66 -7.72
C LYS A 26 12.09 2.27 -8.80
N GLY A 27 11.58 2.45 -10.02
CA GLY A 27 12.37 2.95 -11.15
C GLY A 27 12.18 2.20 -12.46
N LEU A 28 10.98 1.65 -12.73
CA LEU A 28 10.66 1.08 -14.04
C LEU A 28 10.88 2.14 -15.14
N SER A 29 11.46 1.75 -16.27
CA SER A 29 11.48 2.59 -17.47
C SER A 29 10.07 2.73 -18.08
N LEU A 30 9.90 3.68 -19.01
CA LEU A 30 8.61 3.87 -19.71
C LEU A 30 8.11 2.57 -20.37
N ARG A 31 8.99 1.85 -21.06
CA ARG A 31 8.65 0.57 -21.71
C ARG A 31 8.27 -0.52 -20.70
N GLN A 32 8.99 -0.60 -19.58
CA GLN A 32 8.63 -1.54 -18.53
C GLN A 32 7.28 -1.19 -17.87
N VAL A 33 6.91 0.09 -17.83
CA VAL A 33 5.57 0.50 -17.37
C VAL A 33 4.51 0.07 -18.38
N GLU A 34 4.74 0.24 -19.69
CA GLU A 34 3.85 -0.26 -20.74
C GLU A 34 3.67 -1.79 -20.64
N ASP A 35 4.77 -2.55 -20.60
CA ASP A 35 4.77 -4.01 -20.46
C ASP A 35 4.04 -4.46 -19.18
N PHE A 36 4.27 -3.74 -18.07
CA PHE A 36 3.61 -4.01 -16.80
C PHE A 36 2.09 -3.77 -16.87
N ILE A 37 1.68 -2.65 -17.45
CA ILE A 37 0.26 -2.30 -17.60
C ILE A 37 -0.45 -3.34 -18.47
N GLU A 38 0.17 -3.76 -19.58
CA GLU A 38 -0.39 -4.77 -20.48
C GLU A 38 -0.74 -6.07 -19.74
N VAL A 39 0.20 -6.57 -18.94
CA VAL A 39 0.06 -7.89 -18.30
C VAL A 39 -0.74 -7.82 -17.00
N ALA A 40 -0.51 -6.80 -16.17
CA ALA A 40 -0.96 -6.75 -14.78
C ALA A 40 -1.86 -5.56 -14.44
N GLY A 41 -2.14 -4.68 -15.40
CA GLY A 41 -2.92 -3.45 -15.17
C GLY A 41 -4.32 -3.70 -14.63
N VAL A 42 -5.00 -4.77 -15.04
CA VAL A 42 -6.36 -5.14 -14.56
C VAL A 42 -6.38 -5.56 -13.08
N HIS A 43 -5.25 -6.01 -12.55
CA HIS A 43 -5.07 -6.49 -11.17
C HIS A 43 -4.33 -5.49 -10.27
N THR A 44 -3.96 -4.32 -10.78
CA THR A 44 -3.25 -3.26 -10.05
C THR A 44 -4.18 -2.08 -9.76
N ASP A 45 -4.38 -1.70 -8.51
CA ASP A 45 -5.34 -0.65 -8.15
C ASP A 45 -4.70 0.72 -7.94
N ILE A 46 -3.45 0.75 -7.47
CA ILE A 46 -2.69 1.98 -7.26
C ILE A 46 -1.18 1.69 -7.32
N VAL A 47 -0.39 2.66 -7.77
CA VAL A 47 1.08 2.54 -7.82
C VAL A 47 1.76 3.59 -6.92
N LYS A 48 2.55 3.11 -5.96
CA LYS A 48 3.51 3.92 -5.19
C LYS A 48 4.79 4.06 -6.01
N LEU A 49 5.20 5.29 -6.34
CA LEU A 49 6.58 5.56 -6.72
C LEU A 49 7.42 5.56 -5.45
N GLY A 50 8.23 4.51 -5.25
CA GLY A 50 8.89 4.20 -3.98
C GLY A 50 9.69 5.37 -3.40
N TRP A 51 9.63 5.54 -2.07
CA TRP A 51 10.30 6.60 -1.30
C TRP A 51 10.29 7.96 -2.03
N ALA A 52 11.46 8.44 -2.44
CA ALA A 52 11.67 9.68 -3.19
C ALA A 52 12.20 9.41 -4.62
N THR A 53 11.93 8.23 -5.20
CA THR A 53 12.39 7.87 -6.57
C THR A 53 11.93 8.87 -7.62
N SER A 54 10.76 9.48 -7.45
CA SER A 54 10.25 10.50 -8.39
C SER A 54 11.17 11.72 -8.50
N HIS A 55 11.93 12.05 -7.45
CA HIS A 55 12.88 13.17 -7.48
C HIS A 55 14.01 12.98 -8.48
N VAL A 56 14.40 11.72 -8.76
CA VAL A 56 15.52 11.36 -9.65
C VAL A 56 15.09 10.60 -10.90
N THR A 57 13.78 10.38 -11.08
CA THR A 57 13.24 9.65 -12.25
C THR A 57 13.22 10.57 -13.47
N PRO A 58 13.98 10.28 -14.55
CA PRO A 58 13.85 11.02 -15.80
C PRO A 58 12.49 10.75 -16.44
N ASN A 59 11.97 11.70 -17.22
CA ASN A 59 10.70 11.58 -17.92
C ASN A 59 9.52 11.21 -17.00
N LEU A 60 9.52 11.78 -15.78
CA LEU A 60 8.50 11.50 -14.77
C LEU A 60 7.08 11.80 -15.29
N LYS A 61 6.90 12.90 -16.03
CA LYS A 61 5.59 13.29 -16.58
C LYS A 61 5.05 12.22 -17.54
N GLU A 62 5.90 11.72 -18.42
CA GLU A 62 5.59 10.68 -19.39
C GLU A 62 5.24 9.37 -18.68
N LYS A 63 6.00 9.00 -17.64
CA LYS A 63 5.70 7.82 -16.81
C LYS A 63 4.31 7.93 -16.16
N LEU A 64 4.02 9.06 -15.50
CA LEU A 64 2.73 9.28 -14.84
C LEU A 64 1.57 9.27 -15.86
N ALA A 65 1.78 9.80 -17.06
CA ALA A 65 0.80 9.78 -18.13
C ALA A 65 0.46 8.34 -18.58
N LEU A 66 1.44 7.43 -18.64
CA LEU A 66 1.19 6.01 -18.96
C LEU A 66 0.26 5.37 -17.93
N TYR A 67 0.56 5.47 -16.64
CA TYR A 67 -0.30 4.94 -15.58
C TYR A 67 -1.71 5.56 -15.61
N LYS A 68 -1.80 6.88 -15.78
CA LYS A 68 -3.07 7.59 -15.89
C LYS A 68 -3.90 7.13 -17.08
N SER A 69 -3.27 6.91 -18.23
CA SER A 69 -3.96 6.41 -19.44
C SER A 69 -4.56 5.01 -19.26
N ALA A 70 -3.98 4.21 -18.35
CA ALA A 70 -4.47 2.89 -17.97
C ALA A 70 -5.50 2.93 -16.82
N GLY A 71 -5.87 4.12 -16.33
CA GLY A 71 -6.76 4.27 -15.19
C GLY A 71 -6.17 3.75 -13.88
N ILE A 72 -4.84 3.79 -13.73
CA ILE A 72 -4.13 3.37 -12.51
C ILE A 72 -3.63 4.65 -11.81
N PRO A 73 -4.23 5.03 -10.68
CA PRO A 73 -3.73 6.16 -9.91
C PRO A 73 -2.33 5.89 -9.37
N THR A 74 -1.55 6.96 -9.22
CA THR A 74 -0.21 6.91 -8.66
C THR A 74 -0.07 7.90 -7.52
N TYR A 75 0.86 7.63 -6.61
CA TYR A 75 1.29 8.59 -5.59
C TYR A 75 2.79 8.49 -5.34
N PHE A 76 3.38 9.55 -4.78
CA PHE A 76 4.78 9.55 -4.37
C PHE A 76 4.91 8.94 -2.96
N GLY A 77 5.93 8.12 -2.73
CA GLY A 77 6.19 7.55 -1.42
C GLY A 77 6.36 8.64 -0.36
N GLY A 78 5.91 8.35 0.86
CA GLY A 78 5.83 9.32 1.95
C GLY A 78 7.18 9.84 2.39
N THR A 79 8.27 9.11 2.11
CA THR A 79 9.65 9.64 2.31
C THR A 79 9.93 10.88 1.47
N LEU A 80 9.28 11.06 0.31
CA LEU A 80 9.34 12.33 -0.41
C LEU A 80 8.64 13.44 0.38
N PHE A 81 7.44 13.19 0.88
CA PHE A 81 6.73 14.13 1.77
C PHE A 81 7.60 14.51 2.96
N GLU A 82 8.16 13.53 3.67
CA GLU A 82 9.07 13.73 4.80
C GLU A 82 10.28 14.60 4.44
N ALA A 83 10.82 14.43 3.22
CA ALA A 83 11.94 15.25 2.72
C ALA A 83 11.54 16.73 2.51
N PHE A 84 10.29 17.02 2.15
CA PHE A 84 9.78 18.40 2.12
C PHE A 84 9.52 18.93 3.53
N ILE A 85 8.94 18.13 4.42
CA ILE A 85 8.61 18.56 5.79
C ILE A 85 9.85 18.94 6.58
N ILE A 86 10.92 18.14 6.55
CA ILE A 86 12.16 18.43 7.30
C ILE A 86 12.89 19.69 6.80
N ARG A 87 12.44 20.27 5.69
CA ARG A 87 12.98 21.50 5.10
C ARG A 87 12.01 22.69 5.25
N ASP A 88 10.93 22.52 6.01
CA ASP A 88 9.85 23.51 6.15
C ASP A 88 9.17 23.85 4.81
N GLN A 89 9.13 22.89 3.89
CA GLN A 89 8.66 23.07 2.51
C GLN A 89 7.30 22.39 2.24
N PHE A 90 6.39 22.38 3.21
CA PHE A 90 5.08 21.74 3.04
C PHE A 90 4.26 22.35 1.88
N THR A 91 4.25 23.67 1.75
CA THR A 91 3.53 24.34 0.65
C THR A 91 4.19 24.07 -0.71
N ASP A 92 5.51 23.84 -0.77
CA ASP A 92 6.17 23.39 -2.00
C ASP A 92 5.72 21.98 -2.38
N TYR A 93 5.56 21.08 -1.40
CA TYR A 93 5.05 19.74 -1.63
C TYR A 93 3.65 19.77 -2.26
N GLN A 94 2.74 20.61 -1.73
CA GLN A 94 1.41 20.81 -2.31
C GLN A 94 1.47 21.28 -3.78
N ARG A 95 2.37 22.24 -4.09
CA ARG A 95 2.61 22.69 -5.46
C ARG A 95 3.15 21.59 -6.36
N VAL A 96 3.99 20.69 -5.84
CA VAL A 96 4.49 19.54 -6.58
C VAL A 96 3.36 18.56 -6.91
N LEU A 97 2.45 18.30 -5.98
CA LEU A 97 1.27 17.48 -6.25
C LEU A 97 0.43 18.09 -7.39
N ASP A 98 0.18 19.40 -7.34
CA ASP A 98 -0.56 20.12 -8.40
C ASP A 98 0.18 20.07 -9.75
N GLN A 99 1.49 20.32 -9.75
CA GLN A 99 2.33 20.35 -10.94
C GLN A 99 2.28 19.02 -11.72
N TYR A 100 2.23 17.90 -11.00
CA TYR A 100 2.18 16.57 -11.59
C TYR A 100 0.75 16.00 -11.69
N GLY A 101 -0.26 16.76 -11.25
CA GLY A 101 -1.66 16.34 -11.29
C GLY A 101 -1.93 15.09 -10.46
N MET A 102 -1.31 15.00 -9.29
CA MET A 102 -1.44 13.87 -8.38
C MET A 102 -2.82 13.87 -7.72
N GLU A 103 -3.48 12.71 -7.71
CA GLU A 103 -4.80 12.52 -7.08
C GLU A 103 -4.70 11.94 -5.66
N TYR A 104 -3.50 11.43 -5.33
CA TYR A 104 -3.20 10.76 -4.07
C TYR A 104 -1.86 11.26 -3.51
N ALA A 105 -1.73 11.28 -2.19
CA ALA A 105 -0.48 11.56 -1.49
C ALA A 105 -0.29 10.64 -0.28
N GLU A 106 0.95 10.18 -0.06
CA GLU A 106 1.30 9.45 1.15
C GLU A 106 1.82 10.41 2.23
N VAL A 107 1.35 10.25 3.47
CA VAL A 107 1.84 10.97 4.66
C VAL A 107 2.43 9.97 5.65
N SER A 108 3.73 10.09 5.90
CA SER A 108 4.46 9.23 6.83
C SER A 108 5.49 10.01 7.66
N ASP A 109 6.08 9.35 8.63
CA ASP A 109 7.03 9.88 9.62
C ASP A 109 8.11 8.84 9.96
N GLY A 110 8.50 8.01 8.99
CA GLY A 110 9.43 6.91 9.25
C GLY A 110 10.91 7.30 9.24
N SER A 111 11.27 8.41 8.59
CA SER A 111 12.62 8.93 8.41
C SER A 111 12.86 10.25 9.15
N ILE A 112 11.80 10.92 9.61
CA ILE A 112 11.87 12.14 10.43
C ILE A 112 11.13 11.93 11.76
N GLU A 113 11.49 12.68 12.79
CA GLU A 113 10.72 12.70 14.03
C GLU A 113 9.77 13.90 14.02
N ILE A 114 8.47 13.62 13.94
CA ILE A 114 7.42 14.62 14.06
C ILE A 114 6.42 14.19 15.13
N GLU A 115 5.88 15.15 15.87
CA GLU A 115 4.79 14.87 16.79
C GLU A 115 3.56 14.41 16.00
N HIS A 116 2.90 13.36 16.48
CA HIS A 116 1.79 12.73 15.75
C HIS A 116 0.62 13.69 15.47
N ASP A 117 0.34 14.62 16.39
CA ASP A 117 -0.72 15.62 16.17
C ASP A 117 -0.37 16.57 15.00
N ILE A 118 0.92 16.83 14.77
CA ILE A 118 1.40 17.59 13.62
C ILE A 118 1.21 16.79 12.33
N LYS A 119 1.51 15.48 12.35
CA LYS A 119 1.22 14.57 11.23
C LYS A 119 -0.27 14.56 10.88
N CYS A 120 -1.16 14.46 11.87
CA CYS A 120 -2.61 14.53 11.67
C CYS A 120 -3.06 15.87 11.05
N ARG A 121 -2.40 16.99 11.40
CA ARG A 121 -2.67 18.29 10.73
C ARG A 121 -2.28 18.25 9.25
N TYR A 122 -1.12 17.70 8.90
CA TYR A 122 -0.75 17.52 7.50
C TYR A 122 -1.72 16.62 6.73
N ILE A 123 -2.19 15.52 7.35
CA ILE A 123 -3.23 14.66 6.77
C ILE A 123 -4.50 15.48 6.51
N SER A 124 -4.97 16.22 7.51
CA SER A 124 -6.20 17.02 7.42
C SER A 124 -6.11 18.11 6.36
N GLU A 125 -4.95 18.77 6.23
CA GLU A 125 -4.71 19.81 5.23
C GLU A 125 -4.61 19.22 3.82
N LEU A 126 -3.87 18.11 3.63
CA LEU A 126 -3.75 17.44 2.32
C LEU A 126 -5.05 16.79 1.86
N ALA A 127 -5.88 16.30 2.79
CA ALA A 127 -7.18 15.69 2.48
C ALA A 127 -8.17 16.67 1.83
N GLN A 128 -7.91 17.98 1.92
CA GLN A 128 -8.69 19.01 1.21
C GLN A 128 -8.28 19.15 -0.28
N GLN A 129 -7.13 18.61 -0.66
CA GLN A 129 -6.53 18.73 -2.00
C GLN A 129 -6.54 17.39 -2.75
N VAL A 130 -6.16 16.30 -2.08
CA VAL A 130 -5.97 14.97 -2.67
C VAL A 130 -6.47 13.87 -1.73
N THR A 131 -6.58 12.64 -2.24
CA THR A 131 -6.87 11.48 -1.39
C THR A 131 -5.62 11.08 -0.61
N VAL A 132 -5.65 11.21 0.72
CA VAL A 132 -4.49 10.89 1.56
C VAL A 132 -4.46 9.41 1.90
N ILE A 133 -3.28 8.81 1.77
CA ILE A 133 -2.94 7.51 2.34
C ILE A 133 -1.90 7.79 3.42
N SER A 134 -2.15 7.37 4.65
CA SER A 134 -1.18 7.57 5.73
C SER A 134 -0.48 6.28 6.08
N GLU A 135 0.68 6.33 6.71
CA GLU A 135 1.47 5.14 7.07
C GLU A 135 1.77 5.14 8.56
N VAL A 136 1.38 4.08 9.28
CA VAL A 136 1.73 3.89 10.69
C VAL A 136 2.78 2.81 10.79
N GLY A 137 3.83 3.10 11.56
CA GLY A 137 4.82 2.13 11.99
C GLY A 137 6.16 2.78 12.27
N SER A 138 7.18 1.96 12.52
CA SER A 138 8.54 2.44 12.65
C SER A 138 9.45 1.73 11.67
N LYS A 139 10.25 2.54 10.97
CA LYS A 139 11.34 2.10 10.12
C LYS A 139 12.55 1.60 10.95
N ASP A 140 12.57 1.84 12.26
CA ASP A 140 13.60 1.34 13.16
C ASP A 140 13.19 -0.01 13.76
N ALA A 141 13.94 -1.07 13.44
CA ALA A 141 13.71 -2.42 13.97
C ALA A 141 13.81 -2.50 15.51
N ALA A 142 14.49 -1.54 16.15
CA ALA A 142 14.57 -1.44 17.61
C ALA A 142 13.35 -0.75 18.23
N LYS A 143 12.59 0.05 17.47
CA LYS A 143 11.39 0.75 17.96
C LYS A 143 10.15 -0.12 17.78
N ILE A 144 9.91 -0.98 18.77
CA ILE A 144 8.72 -1.83 18.81
C ILE A 144 7.59 -1.09 19.54
N PHE A 145 6.58 -0.66 18.80
CA PHE A 145 5.35 -0.13 19.40
C PHE A 145 4.45 -1.27 19.90
N ALA A 146 3.82 -1.00 21.06
CA ALA A 146 2.77 -1.85 21.60
C ALA A 146 1.47 -1.72 20.77
N PRO A 147 0.62 -2.76 20.70
CA PRO A 147 -0.60 -2.77 19.87
C PRO A 147 -1.53 -1.58 20.13
N TYR A 148 -1.77 -1.22 21.39
CA TYR A 148 -2.64 -0.08 21.73
C TYR A 148 -2.14 1.26 21.16
N LYS A 149 -0.81 1.43 20.98
CA LYS A 149 -0.25 2.62 20.34
C LYS A 149 -0.55 2.62 18.85
N TRP A 150 -0.32 1.49 18.16
CA TRP A 150 -0.69 1.35 16.74
C TRP A 150 -2.14 1.73 16.50
N ILE A 151 -3.05 1.11 17.25
CA ILE A 151 -4.49 1.35 17.16
C ILE A 151 -4.80 2.84 17.34
N LYS A 152 -4.24 3.49 18.37
CA LYS A 152 -4.46 4.91 18.63
C LYS A 152 -4.00 5.79 17.45
N LEU A 153 -2.80 5.52 16.91
CA LEU A 153 -2.25 6.29 15.78
C LEU A 153 -3.13 6.10 14.53
N MET A 154 -3.44 4.85 14.16
CA MET A 154 -4.31 4.54 13.02
C MET A 154 -5.68 5.19 13.13
N GLN A 155 -6.34 5.13 14.30
CA GLN A 155 -7.64 5.79 14.52
C GLN A 155 -7.55 7.30 14.32
N SER A 156 -6.49 7.91 14.85
CA SER A 156 -6.28 9.35 14.78
C SER A 156 -6.01 9.80 13.34
N GLU A 157 -5.25 9.03 12.57
CA GLU A 157 -4.98 9.32 11.16
C GLU A 157 -6.23 9.14 10.27
N ILE A 158 -7.05 8.11 10.53
CA ILE A 158 -8.35 7.94 9.87
C ILE A 158 -9.27 9.12 10.18
N GLN A 159 -9.35 9.53 11.45
CA GLN A 159 -10.16 10.68 11.88
C GLN A 159 -9.67 12.00 11.28
N ALA A 160 -8.37 12.12 11.03
CA ALA A 160 -7.77 13.28 10.36
C ALA A 160 -8.09 13.34 8.86
N GLY A 161 -8.65 12.29 8.25
CA GLY A 161 -9.07 12.27 6.85
C GLY A 161 -8.27 11.33 5.95
N SER A 162 -7.46 10.43 6.52
CA SER A 162 -6.80 9.38 5.74
C SER A 162 -7.84 8.42 5.13
N TRP A 163 -7.76 8.19 3.82
CA TRP A 163 -8.63 7.24 3.10
C TRP A 163 -8.30 5.80 3.48
N LYS A 164 -7.00 5.48 3.53
CA LYS A 164 -6.48 4.20 3.99
C LYS A 164 -5.23 4.42 4.82
N VAL A 165 -5.03 3.59 5.83
CA VAL A 165 -3.80 3.57 6.62
C VAL A 165 -2.96 2.36 6.25
N ILE A 166 -1.72 2.60 5.85
CA ILE A 166 -0.71 1.58 5.59
C ILE A 166 -0.17 1.08 6.93
N ALA A 167 -0.17 -0.23 7.11
CA ALA A 167 0.59 -0.88 8.17
C ALA A 167 2.02 -1.18 7.66
N GLU A 168 2.98 -0.36 8.10
CA GLU A 168 4.35 -0.32 7.57
C GLU A 168 5.13 -1.63 7.76
N ALA A 169 5.88 -1.97 6.73
CA ALA A 169 6.79 -3.12 6.71
C ALA A 169 8.11 -2.85 5.98
N ARG A 170 8.25 -1.67 5.36
CA ARG A 170 9.25 -1.35 4.33
C ARG A 170 9.14 -2.27 3.11
N GLU A 171 9.97 -2.00 2.12
CA GLU A 171 10.18 -2.88 0.97
C GLU A 171 10.64 -4.29 1.39
N GLY A 172 11.44 -4.40 2.45
CA GLY A 172 12.04 -5.67 2.87
C GLY A 172 11.08 -6.61 3.59
N GLY A 173 9.94 -6.10 4.09
CA GLY A 173 8.99 -6.90 4.85
C GLY A 173 9.56 -7.41 6.18
N ASN A 174 10.40 -6.64 6.85
CA ASN A 174 11.19 -7.11 8.00
C ASN A 174 11.20 -6.14 9.20
N VAL A 175 10.26 -5.19 9.21
CA VAL A 175 10.03 -4.24 10.31
C VAL A 175 8.54 -4.03 10.55
N GLY A 176 8.18 -3.22 11.54
CA GLY A 176 6.80 -2.82 11.81
C GLY A 176 5.92 -4.01 12.21
N ILE A 177 5.01 -4.41 11.31
CA ILE A 177 4.14 -5.58 11.49
C ILE A 177 4.86 -6.93 11.36
N TYR A 178 6.12 -6.93 10.93
CA TYR A 178 6.96 -8.12 10.86
C TYR A 178 8.11 -8.07 11.87
N ARG A 179 8.63 -9.24 12.22
CA ARG A 179 9.92 -9.41 12.90
C ARG A 179 11.05 -9.26 11.88
N GLY A 180 12.29 -9.11 12.37
CA GLY A 180 13.47 -9.07 11.50
C GLY A 180 13.66 -10.32 10.62
N SER A 181 13.03 -11.44 10.98
CA SER A 181 12.97 -12.69 10.19
C SER A 181 11.97 -12.65 9.02
N GLY A 182 11.11 -11.63 8.94
CA GLY A 182 9.96 -11.56 8.02
C GLY A 182 8.69 -12.22 8.55
N GLU A 183 8.75 -12.87 9.71
CA GLU A 183 7.60 -13.48 10.39
C GLU A 183 6.61 -12.42 10.84
N VAL A 184 5.32 -12.67 10.64
CA VAL A 184 4.25 -11.75 11.04
C VAL A 184 4.15 -11.67 12.55
N ARG A 185 3.96 -10.47 13.08
CA ARG A 185 3.62 -10.26 14.49
C ARG A 185 2.12 -10.51 14.68
N GLU A 186 1.71 -11.78 14.67
CA GLU A 186 0.29 -12.19 14.64
C GLU A 186 -0.54 -11.49 15.73
N GLY A 187 -0.10 -11.53 17.00
CA GLY A 187 -0.82 -10.86 18.09
C GLY A 187 -0.89 -9.32 17.99
N LEU A 188 -0.04 -8.66 17.19
CA LEU A 188 -0.22 -7.25 16.86
C LEU A 188 -1.32 -7.07 15.81
N VAL A 189 -1.29 -7.88 14.75
CA VAL A 189 -2.26 -7.83 13.66
C VAL A 189 -3.67 -8.13 14.18
N ASP A 190 -3.82 -9.18 15.00
CA ASP A 190 -5.09 -9.57 15.59
C ASP A 190 -5.70 -8.41 16.40
N GLU A 191 -4.91 -7.80 17.29
CA GLU A 191 -5.35 -6.65 18.09
C GLU A 191 -5.78 -5.47 17.22
N ILE A 192 -5.04 -5.15 16.15
CA ILE A 192 -5.43 -4.10 15.19
C ILE A 192 -6.78 -4.43 14.55
N LEU A 193 -6.97 -5.67 14.09
CA LEU A 193 -8.22 -6.10 13.44
C LEU A 193 -9.43 -6.09 14.38
N THR A 194 -9.25 -6.10 15.70
CA THR A 194 -10.37 -5.94 16.66
C THR A 194 -10.91 -4.51 16.74
N GLN A 195 -10.09 -3.50 16.38
CA GLN A 195 -10.41 -2.09 16.59
C GLN A 195 -10.47 -1.27 15.29
N ILE A 196 -9.78 -1.70 14.25
CA ILE A 196 -9.65 -0.99 12.98
C ILE A 196 -10.28 -1.84 11.87
N PRO A 197 -11.28 -1.33 11.13
CA PRO A 197 -11.89 -2.08 10.05
C PRO A 197 -10.86 -2.42 8.96
N ASN A 198 -10.75 -3.70 8.61
CA ASN A 198 -9.73 -4.21 7.68
C ASN A 198 -9.73 -3.47 6.32
N GLU A 199 -10.90 -3.07 5.86
CA GLU A 199 -11.12 -2.34 4.62
C GLU A 199 -10.37 -1.01 4.62
N THR A 200 -10.16 -0.39 5.78
CA THR A 200 -9.44 0.89 5.91
C THR A 200 -7.92 0.72 5.94
N ILE A 201 -7.42 -0.51 6.01
CA ILE A 201 -5.99 -0.81 6.14
C ILE A 201 -5.45 -1.28 4.79
N ILE A 202 -4.22 -0.88 4.46
CA ILE A 202 -3.39 -1.53 3.44
C ILE A 202 -2.22 -2.21 4.18
N TRP A 203 -2.13 -3.53 4.09
CA TRP A 203 -1.04 -4.27 4.73
C TRP A 203 0.13 -4.38 3.76
N GLU A 204 1.29 -3.81 4.09
CA GLU A 204 2.47 -4.02 3.26
C GLU A 204 2.90 -5.48 3.34
N ALA A 205 2.90 -6.18 2.21
CA ALA A 205 3.23 -7.61 2.11
C ALA A 205 4.12 -7.88 0.88
N PRO A 206 5.35 -7.33 0.86
CA PRO A 206 6.24 -7.47 -0.29
C PRO A 206 6.64 -8.93 -0.57
N GLN A 207 6.64 -9.80 0.44
CA GLN A 207 7.03 -11.21 0.29
C GLN A 207 5.82 -12.13 0.09
N LYS A 208 5.99 -13.19 -0.69
CA LYS A 208 4.94 -14.18 -0.99
C LYS A 208 4.35 -14.79 0.29
N GLU A 209 5.18 -15.18 1.24
CA GLU A 209 4.77 -15.78 2.51
C GLU A 209 3.83 -14.84 3.30
N GLN A 210 4.07 -13.54 3.24
CA GLN A 210 3.27 -12.51 3.89
C GLN A 210 1.92 -12.33 3.18
N GLN A 211 1.94 -12.31 1.83
CA GLN A 211 0.72 -12.26 1.02
C GLN A 211 -0.20 -13.44 1.32
N VAL A 212 0.36 -14.66 1.35
CA VAL A 212 -0.37 -15.90 1.68
C VAL A 212 -0.95 -15.82 3.09
N TRP A 213 -0.18 -15.35 4.08
CA TRP A 213 -0.64 -15.25 5.45
C TRP A 213 -1.85 -14.30 5.58
N PHE A 214 -1.77 -13.10 5.02
CA PHE A 214 -2.89 -12.15 5.06
C PHE A 214 -4.13 -12.65 4.30
N ILE A 215 -3.94 -13.33 3.17
CA ILE A 215 -5.06 -13.91 2.41
C ILE A 215 -5.73 -15.04 3.19
N LYS A 216 -4.98 -15.83 3.96
CA LYS A 216 -5.54 -16.87 4.84
C LYS A 216 -6.17 -16.31 6.12
N LEU A 217 -5.72 -15.16 6.60
CA LEU A 217 -6.29 -14.55 7.81
C LEU A 217 -7.58 -13.78 7.49
N ILE A 218 -7.52 -12.90 6.49
CA ILE A 218 -8.58 -11.90 6.22
C ILE A 218 -9.44 -12.30 5.00
N GLY A 219 -8.90 -13.11 4.11
CA GLY A 219 -9.56 -13.56 2.89
C GLY A 219 -9.01 -12.92 1.62
N THR A 220 -9.51 -13.38 0.46
CA THR A 220 -9.04 -12.99 -0.88
C THR A 220 -9.12 -11.48 -1.17
N ASN A 221 -9.97 -10.76 -0.44
CA ASN A 221 -10.22 -9.33 -0.62
C ASN A 221 -9.53 -8.45 0.43
N VAL A 222 -8.45 -8.95 1.05
CA VAL A 222 -7.52 -8.11 1.83
C VAL A 222 -6.78 -7.11 0.94
N ASN A 223 -6.60 -5.88 1.41
CA ASN A 223 -5.78 -4.86 0.73
C ASN A 223 -4.30 -5.10 1.02
N LEU A 224 -3.49 -5.25 -0.03
CA LEU A 224 -2.06 -5.49 0.11
C LEU A 224 -1.24 -4.42 -0.62
N GLY A 225 -0.15 -4.00 0.02
CA GLY A 225 0.78 -2.98 -0.47
C GLY A 225 2.20 -3.48 -0.62
N ASN A 226 3.04 -2.66 -1.25
CA ASN A 226 4.42 -2.98 -1.62
C ASN A 226 4.55 -4.22 -2.51
N ILE A 227 3.54 -4.51 -3.32
CA ILE A 227 3.60 -5.62 -4.27
C ILE A 227 4.57 -5.25 -5.39
N ALA A 228 5.57 -6.12 -5.63
CA ALA A 228 6.48 -5.93 -6.75
C ALA A 228 5.72 -6.06 -8.08
N PRO A 229 6.06 -5.31 -9.14
CA PRO A 229 5.38 -5.40 -10.44
C PRO A 229 5.30 -6.84 -10.99
N ALA A 230 6.36 -7.62 -10.82
CA ALA A 230 6.42 -9.02 -11.25
C ALA A 230 5.57 -9.98 -10.39
N GLU A 231 5.19 -9.58 -9.18
CA GLU A 231 4.41 -10.40 -8.24
C GLU A 231 2.90 -10.15 -8.33
N VAL A 232 2.41 -9.22 -9.17
CA VAL A 232 0.97 -8.93 -9.26
C VAL A 232 0.15 -10.12 -9.77
N ILE A 233 0.61 -10.79 -10.85
CA ILE A 233 -0.06 -12.00 -11.35
C ILE A 233 0.06 -13.15 -10.35
N PRO A 234 1.26 -13.47 -9.82
CA PRO A 234 1.39 -14.44 -8.72
C PRO A 234 0.45 -14.17 -7.54
N LEU A 235 0.33 -12.91 -7.10
CA LEU A 235 -0.58 -12.53 -6.03
C LEU A 235 -2.04 -12.82 -6.39
N GLU A 236 -2.48 -12.43 -7.60
CA GLU A 236 -3.85 -12.70 -8.01
C GLU A 236 -4.12 -14.23 -8.06
N THR A 237 -3.15 -15.05 -8.46
CA THR A 237 -3.32 -16.52 -8.36
C THR A 237 -3.45 -17.01 -6.92
N ILE A 238 -2.75 -16.41 -5.96
CA ILE A 238 -2.91 -16.72 -4.53
C ILE A 238 -4.32 -16.35 -4.06
N ARG A 239 -4.79 -15.15 -4.43
CA ARG A 239 -6.16 -14.67 -4.12
C ARG A 239 -7.23 -15.60 -4.67
N LEU A 240 -7.02 -16.19 -5.84
CA LEU A 240 -7.97 -17.08 -6.50
C LEU A 240 -7.86 -18.54 -6.04
N GLY A 241 -6.95 -18.89 -5.14
CA GLY A 241 -6.70 -20.29 -4.76
C GLY A 241 -6.08 -21.12 -5.89
N LEU A 242 -5.34 -20.49 -6.80
CA LEU A 242 -4.76 -21.13 -8.00
C LEU A 242 -3.23 -21.28 -7.92
N ARG A 243 -2.66 -21.07 -6.73
CA ARG A 243 -1.26 -21.34 -6.41
C ARG A 243 -1.21 -22.36 -5.27
N GLY A 244 -0.18 -23.21 -5.24
CA GLY A 244 -0.05 -24.29 -4.26
C GLY A 244 -0.24 -23.86 -2.80
N ASP A 245 0.16 -22.63 -2.46
CA ASP A 245 0.04 -22.07 -1.11
C ASP A 245 -1.41 -21.90 -0.61
N THR A 246 -2.37 -21.68 -1.52
CA THR A 246 -3.81 -21.45 -1.24
C THR A 246 -4.73 -22.40 -2.00
N PHE A 247 -4.19 -23.42 -2.66
CA PHE A 247 -4.93 -24.32 -3.55
C PHE A 247 -6.14 -24.99 -2.89
N ASP A 248 -5.93 -25.60 -1.72
CA ASP A 248 -7.00 -26.28 -0.98
C ASP A 248 -7.79 -25.35 -0.06
N TYR A 249 -7.32 -24.11 0.13
CA TYR A 249 -7.83 -23.22 1.18
C TYR A 249 -9.28 -22.80 0.92
N PHE A 250 -9.59 -22.41 -0.32
CA PHE A 250 -10.93 -21.94 -0.70
C PHE A 250 -11.86 -23.05 -1.23
N LEU A 251 -11.35 -24.27 -1.38
CA LEU A 251 -12.15 -25.42 -1.84
C LEU A 251 -13.00 -26.03 -0.71
N ASN A 252 -12.59 -25.84 0.55
CA ASN A 252 -13.19 -26.49 1.72
C ASN A 252 -14.45 -25.79 2.26
N GLU A 253 -14.76 -24.57 1.82
CA GLU A 253 -16.02 -23.87 2.18
C GLU A 253 -17.27 -24.49 1.50
N LEU A 254 -17.09 -25.57 0.74
CA LEU A 254 -18.15 -26.31 0.03
C LEU A 254 -18.54 -27.64 0.68
N LYS A 255 -18.06 -27.95 1.89
CA LYS A 255 -18.45 -29.15 2.66
C LYS A 255 -19.44 -28.83 3.76
#